data_AF-L7F108-F1
#
_entry.id   AF-L7F108-F1
#
_cell.length_a   1.000
_cell.length_b   1.000
_cell.length_c   1.000
_cell.angle_alpha   90.00
_cell.angle_beta   90.00
_cell.angle_gamma   90.00
#
_symmetry.space_group_name_H-M   'P 1'
#
loop_
_entity.id
_entity.type
_entity.pdbx_description
1 polymer ?
#
loop_
_entity_poly.entity_id
_entity_poly.type
_entity_poly.pdbx_seq_one_letter_code
_entity_poly.pdbx_strand_id
1 'polypeptide(L)'
;MSTGVLRIELKRSVAPWAGALVLTTALAFLYLLFGSWWQGTRAWTAQWTSMALVTRGLLFYLWPLVVGLGALQGLRDHRSKMSELLTSTPRPPWHRAATSAGTTAVTVASAFALLVLVGAVQVIPSTDYTHLGWLPISILGALFLVAGAVLGMGAGRAVPSVLTPPALAMTAFVFTVLMQMSLGRTQTSATLGIPTTEPNRVSLLSPAVEEVRNVFVTLSTSVHVGQTIWVLGMAGTGFALLVAATWRARLTALVPVLAGAVIALLVLPSDPHRIYIVDKTAMRLVCDGPVCVTKAHQDRLADLAGPGKEALRLLHRALGGRAPVAIRENTSLLPTGSTPRWSRETLLLDFDDSIVSAAKGDDLARALIAKGMVPGCTPVGFDGFGGDDYAQAVAAGWVLGDFEPFTGTPAKLRGELDTEARPVWQKLMSLPRAEQLSRINAMRAAALSCEGDPFEVLSGGASR
;
A
#
# COMPACT_ATOMS: atom_id res chain seq x y z
N MET A 1 -0.22 -8.20 37.65
CA MET A 1 -1.68 -8.45 37.59
C MET A 1 -1.87 -9.96 37.59
N SER A 2 -2.70 -10.54 38.47
CA SER A 2 -2.86 -12.00 38.52
C SER A 2 -3.71 -12.50 37.34
N THR A 3 -3.32 -13.63 36.74
CA THR A 3 -3.97 -14.24 35.57
C THR A 3 -5.46 -14.53 35.79
N GLY A 4 -5.86 -14.84 37.03
CA GLY A 4 -7.26 -15.06 37.41
C GLY A 4 -8.14 -13.83 37.27
N VAL A 5 -7.63 -12.64 37.61
CA VAL A 5 -8.39 -11.37 37.49
C VAL A 5 -8.60 -11.00 36.02
N LEU A 6 -7.56 -11.18 35.20
CA LEU A 6 -7.64 -10.95 33.76
C LEU A 6 -8.69 -11.86 33.11
N ARG A 7 -8.71 -13.15 33.46
CA ARG A 7 -9.67 -14.13 32.91
C ARG A 7 -11.11 -13.79 33.25
N ILE A 8 -11.37 -13.32 34.47
CA ILE A 8 -12.71 -12.94 34.92
C ILE A 8 -13.19 -11.68 34.18
N GLU A 9 -12.33 -10.67 34.05
CA GLU A 9 -12.66 -9.46 33.29
C GLU A 9 -12.88 -9.74 31.80
N LEU A 10 -12.11 -10.65 31.20
CA LEU A 10 -12.28 -11.04 29.80
C LEU A 10 -13.68 -11.63 29.54
N LYS A 11 -14.18 -12.48 30.44
CA LYS A 11 -15.50 -13.11 30.31
C LYS A 11 -16.65 -12.15 30.54
N ARG A 12 -16.44 -11.11 31.35
CA ARG A 12 -17.50 -10.19 31.79
C ARG A 12 -17.56 -8.91 30.97
N SER A 13 -16.50 -8.56 30.24
CA SER A 13 -16.35 -7.30 29.49
C SER A 13 -16.73 -7.43 28.01
N VAL A 14 -16.81 -6.29 27.32
CA VAL A 14 -16.98 -6.23 25.85
C VAL A 14 -15.63 -6.43 25.15
N ALA A 15 -14.51 -6.53 25.89
CA ALA A 15 -13.16 -6.68 25.35
C ALA A 15 -12.97 -7.84 24.35
N PRO A 16 -13.50 -9.08 24.56
CA PRO A 16 -13.39 -10.15 23.57
C PRO A 16 -14.22 -9.86 22.31
N TRP A 17 -15.38 -9.23 22.44
CA TRP A 17 -16.18 -8.79 21.30
C TRP A 17 -15.48 -7.70 20.49
N ALA A 18 -14.80 -6.77 21.17
CA ALA A 18 -14.01 -5.76 20.50
C ALA A 18 -12.85 -6.38 19.69
N GLY A 19 -12.12 -7.34 20.29
CA GLY A 19 -11.06 -8.07 19.59
C GLY A 19 -11.61 -8.90 18.41
N ALA A 20 -12.71 -9.62 18.62
CA ALA A 20 -13.35 -10.41 17.58
C ALA A 20 -13.80 -9.53 16.41
N LEU A 21 -14.46 -8.40 16.68
CA LEU A 21 -14.95 -7.50 15.65
C LEU A 21 -13.81 -6.82 14.88
N VAL A 22 -12.73 -6.43 15.56
CA VAL A 22 -11.51 -5.95 14.88
C VAL A 22 -10.95 -7.00 13.92
N LEU A 23 -10.79 -8.24 14.39
CA LEU A 23 -10.24 -9.33 13.58
C LEU A 23 -11.15 -9.69 12.40
N THR A 24 -12.46 -9.86 12.65
CA THR A 24 -13.41 -10.25 11.60
C THR A 24 -13.61 -9.15 10.59
N THR A 25 -13.69 -7.87 11.00
CA THR A 25 -13.77 -6.74 10.06
C THR A 25 -12.49 -6.63 9.23
N ALA A 26 -11.31 -6.80 9.82
CA ALA A 26 -10.05 -6.78 9.08
C ALA A 26 -9.98 -7.92 8.04
N LEU A 27 -10.31 -9.15 8.44
CA LEU A 27 -10.30 -10.30 7.53
C LEU A 27 -11.40 -10.18 6.47
N ALA A 28 -12.60 -9.72 6.84
CA ALA A 28 -13.66 -9.48 5.87
C ALA A 28 -13.24 -8.44 4.83
N PHE A 29 -12.61 -7.34 5.26
CA PHE A 29 -12.08 -6.34 4.33
C PHE A 29 -11.03 -6.95 3.40
N LEU A 30 -10.06 -7.69 3.95
CA LEU A 30 -9.01 -8.29 3.16
C LEU A 30 -9.53 -9.33 2.18
N TYR A 31 -10.43 -10.24 2.58
CA TYR A 31 -10.83 -11.39 1.76
C TYR A 31 -12.11 -11.18 0.93
N LEU A 32 -13.03 -10.31 1.35
CA LEU A 32 -14.31 -10.12 0.65
C LEU A 32 -14.28 -8.94 -0.32
N LEU A 33 -13.37 -7.97 -0.12
CA LEU A 33 -13.20 -6.87 -1.04
C LEU A 33 -12.01 -7.16 -1.96
N PHE A 34 -12.28 -7.16 -3.27
CA PHE A 34 -11.21 -7.18 -4.28
C PHE A 34 -10.67 -5.76 -4.45
N GLY A 35 -9.35 -5.62 -4.32
CA GLY A 35 -8.67 -4.35 -4.47
C GLY A 35 -7.20 -4.54 -4.84
N SER A 36 -6.48 -3.43 -4.97
CA SER A 36 -5.05 -3.36 -5.30
C SER A 36 -4.17 -4.24 -4.40
N TRP A 37 -4.58 -4.45 -3.14
CA TRP A 37 -3.86 -5.28 -2.17
C TRP A 37 -3.89 -6.79 -2.45
N TRP A 38 -4.58 -7.27 -3.50
CA TRP A 38 -4.52 -8.66 -3.95
C TRP A 38 -3.64 -8.87 -5.19
N GLN A 39 -3.16 -7.79 -5.82
CA GLN A 39 -2.57 -7.87 -7.14
C GLN A 39 -1.07 -7.61 -7.11
N GLY A 40 -0.35 -8.40 -7.90
CA GLY A 40 1.08 -8.22 -8.16
C GLY A 40 1.96 -8.30 -6.92
N THR A 41 3.04 -7.54 -6.96
CA THR A 41 4.06 -7.40 -5.92
C THR A 41 3.57 -6.56 -4.73
N ARG A 42 2.55 -5.72 -4.95
CA ARG A 42 1.88 -4.92 -3.91
C ARG A 42 0.89 -5.72 -3.07
N ALA A 43 0.64 -6.99 -3.42
CA ALA A 43 -0.29 -7.80 -2.66
C ALA A 43 0.13 -7.88 -1.18
N TRP A 44 -0.85 -7.87 -0.28
CA TRP A 44 -0.60 -7.90 1.16
C TRP A 44 0.06 -9.20 1.63
N THR A 45 0.02 -10.24 0.80
CA THR A 45 0.68 -11.53 1.00
C THR A 45 1.99 -11.67 0.21
N ALA A 46 2.34 -10.72 -0.67
CA ALA A 46 3.52 -10.84 -1.52
C ALA A 46 4.83 -10.66 -0.76
N GLN A 47 4.89 -9.72 0.20
CA GLN A 47 6.10 -9.44 0.96
C GLN A 47 5.81 -8.87 2.37
N TRP A 48 6.82 -8.96 3.26
CA TRP A 48 6.71 -8.52 4.65
C TRP A 48 6.36 -7.04 4.81
N THR A 49 6.97 -6.15 4.02
CA THR A 49 6.69 -4.71 4.08
C THR A 49 5.30 -4.38 3.54
N SER A 50 4.89 -4.95 2.40
CA SER A 50 3.51 -4.80 1.87
C SER A 50 2.48 -5.27 2.89
N MET A 51 2.69 -6.43 3.51
CA MET A 51 1.81 -6.94 4.57
C MET A 51 1.65 -5.93 5.72
N ALA A 52 2.77 -5.42 6.24
CA ALA A 52 2.75 -4.48 7.36
C ALA A 52 2.11 -3.13 6.98
N LEU A 53 2.34 -2.63 5.76
CA LEU A 53 1.74 -1.39 5.29
C LEU A 53 0.24 -1.54 4.98
N VAL A 54 -0.20 -2.63 4.35
CA VAL A 54 -1.63 -2.89 4.09
C VAL A 54 -2.40 -3.07 5.39
N THR A 55 -1.90 -3.89 6.31
CA THR A 55 -2.54 -4.06 7.63
C THR A 55 -2.59 -2.75 8.41
N ARG A 56 -1.61 -1.86 8.20
CA ARG A 56 -1.63 -0.50 8.74
C ARG A 56 -2.59 0.43 8.01
N GLY A 57 -2.78 0.29 6.70
CA GLY A 57 -3.81 0.98 5.93
C GLY A 57 -5.22 0.68 6.46
N LEU A 58 -5.48 -0.56 6.87
CA LEU A 58 -6.77 -0.96 7.46
C LEU A 58 -7.16 -0.18 8.72
N LEU A 59 -6.19 0.43 9.43
CA LEU A 59 -6.49 1.29 10.58
C LEU A 59 -7.36 2.49 10.21
N PHE A 60 -7.43 2.86 8.92
CA PHE A 60 -8.38 3.86 8.43
C PHE A 60 -9.83 3.52 8.86
N TYR A 61 -10.17 2.22 8.84
CA TYR A 61 -11.47 1.70 9.24
C TYR A 61 -11.49 1.14 10.67
N LEU A 62 -10.42 0.44 11.08
CA LEU A 62 -10.39 -0.24 12.37
C LEU A 62 -10.20 0.73 13.56
N TRP A 63 -9.47 1.83 13.38
CA TRP A 63 -9.19 2.74 14.48
C TRP A 63 -10.45 3.48 14.98
N PRO A 64 -11.30 4.07 14.11
CA PRO A 64 -12.57 4.67 14.55
C PRO A 64 -13.50 3.69 15.27
N LEU A 65 -13.57 2.46 14.75
CA LEU A 65 -14.33 1.38 15.35
C LEU A 65 -13.87 1.06 16.78
N VAL A 66 -12.55 0.94 16.98
CA VAL A 66 -11.97 0.67 18.30
C VAL A 66 -12.14 1.84 19.26
N VAL A 67 -12.06 3.09 18.80
CA VAL A 67 -12.38 4.27 19.62
C VAL A 67 -13.83 4.23 20.12
N GLY A 68 -14.79 3.91 19.25
CA GLY A 68 -16.20 3.76 19.61
C GLY A 68 -16.45 2.61 20.61
N LEU A 69 -15.84 1.44 20.37
CA LEU A 69 -15.93 0.28 21.28
C LEU A 69 -15.28 0.58 22.64
N GLY A 70 -14.17 1.32 22.65
CA GLY A 70 -13.57 1.84 23.86
C GLY A 70 -14.55 2.71 24.64
N ALA A 71 -15.23 3.64 23.98
CA ALA A 71 -16.23 4.48 24.61
C ALA A 71 -17.41 3.69 25.20
N LEU A 72 -17.88 2.64 24.51
CA LEU A 72 -18.88 1.71 25.06
C LEU A 72 -18.40 1.04 26.34
N GLN A 73 -17.14 0.60 26.36
CA GLN A 73 -16.53 0.00 27.55
C GLN A 73 -16.39 1.03 28.69
N GLY A 74 -16.05 2.29 28.40
CA GLY A 74 -15.97 3.37 29.38
C GLY A 74 -17.33 3.75 30.02
N LEU A 75 -18.43 3.54 29.29
CA LEU A 75 -19.80 3.78 29.75
C LEU A 75 -20.39 2.68 30.61
N ARG A 76 -19.74 1.51 30.69
CA ARG A 76 -20.25 0.31 31.36
C ARG A 76 -20.71 0.58 32.79
N ASP A 77 -19.84 1.16 33.62
CA ASP A 77 -20.13 1.43 35.04
C ASP A 77 -21.30 2.40 35.22
N HIS A 78 -21.42 3.38 34.32
CA HIS A 78 -22.50 4.36 34.32
C HIS A 78 -23.83 3.71 33.92
N ARG A 79 -23.85 2.87 32.87
CA ARG A 79 -25.05 2.15 32.42
C ARG A 79 -25.58 1.19 33.48
N SER A 80 -24.69 0.58 34.25
CA SER A 80 -25.06 -0.32 35.36
C SER A 80 -25.40 0.42 36.65
N LYS A 81 -25.40 1.76 36.67
CA LYS A 81 -25.62 2.61 37.87
C LYS A 81 -24.72 2.23 39.06
N MET A 82 -23.53 1.69 38.78
CA MET A 82 -22.60 1.22 39.80
C MET A 82 -21.63 2.30 40.29
N SER A 83 -21.67 3.50 39.71
CA SER A 83 -20.72 4.58 40.05
C SER A 83 -20.72 4.96 41.53
N GLU A 84 -21.89 4.97 42.18
CA GLU A 84 -22.01 5.30 43.61
C GLU A 84 -21.48 4.17 44.52
N LEU A 85 -21.78 2.90 44.19
CA LEU A 85 -21.25 1.74 44.91
C LEU A 85 -19.73 1.60 44.78
N LEU A 86 -19.20 2.00 43.63
CA LEU A 86 -17.81 1.86 43.29
C LEU A 86 -16.93 3.01 43.80
N THR A 87 -17.54 4.14 44.19
CA THR A 87 -16.87 5.28 44.83
C THR A 87 -16.79 5.14 46.35
N SER A 88 -17.68 4.36 46.97
CA SER A 88 -17.60 4.00 48.40
C SER A 88 -16.65 2.84 48.69
N THR A 89 -16.13 2.17 47.66
CA THR A 89 -15.14 1.09 47.82
C THR A 89 -13.73 1.68 48.09
N PRO A 90 -12.96 1.20 49.08
CA PRO A 90 -11.64 1.74 49.43
C PRO A 90 -10.52 1.49 48.40
N ARG A 91 -10.83 0.98 47.20
CA ARG A 91 -9.81 0.71 46.17
C ARG A 91 -9.49 1.97 45.37
N PRO A 92 -8.19 2.26 45.11
CA PRO A 92 -7.80 3.39 44.28
C PRO A 92 -8.42 3.32 42.87
N PRO A 93 -8.93 4.44 42.33
CA PRO A 93 -9.59 4.47 41.04
C PRO A 93 -8.68 4.05 39.88
N TRP A 94 -7.37 4.32 39.98
CA TRP A 94 -6.38 3.96 38.97
C TRP A 94 -6.20 2.44 38.81
N HIS A 95 -6.32 1.65 39.87
CA HIS A 95 -6.20 0.19 39.79
C HIS A 95 -7.33 -0.41 38.95
N ARG A 96 -8.56 0.11 39.12
CA ARG A 96 -9.72 -0.34 38.35
C ARG A 96 -9.56 0.07 36.89
N ALA A 97 -9.19 1.32 36.63
CA ALA A 97 -8.94 1.83 35.29
C ALA A 97 -7.83 1.04 34.57
N ALA A 98 -6.72 0.72 35.26
CA ALA A 98 -5.62 -0.08 34.72
C ALA A 98 -6.05 -1.51 34.38
N THR A 99 -6.90 -2.12 35.19
CA THR A 99 -7.37 -3.49 34.94
C THR A 99 -8.28 -3.54 33.71
N SER A 100 -9.23 -2.61 33.58
CA SER A 100 -10.12 -2.56 32.42
C SER A 100 -9.35 -2.17 31.15
N ALA A 101 -8.52 -1.13 31.23
CA ALA A 101 -7.73 -0.65 30.09
C ALA A 101 -6.72 -1.70 29.64
N GLY A 102 -6.03 -2.37 30.57
CA GLY A 102 -5.09 -3.44 30.26
C GLY A 102 -5.77 -4.64 29.60
N THR A 103 -6.97 -5.02 30.05
CA THR A 103 -7.73 -6.12 29.43
C THR A 103 -8.09 -5.80 27.98
N THR A 104 -8.66 -4.61 27.71
CA THR A 104 -8.99 -4.17 26.35
C THR A 104 -7.75 -3.98 25.48
N ALA A 105 -6.66 -3.46 26.04
CA ALA A 105 -5.39 -3.30 25.32
C ALA A 105 -4.85 -4.65 24.86
N VAL A 106 -4.82 -5.65 25.74
CA VAL A 106 -4.37 -7.01 25.41
C VAL A 106 -5.27 -7.63 24.34
N THR A 107 -6.59 -7.54 24.47
CA THR A 107 -7.49 -8.18 23.48
C THR A 107 -7.36 -7.57 22.09
N VAL A 108 -7.29 -6.25 21.99
CA VAL A 108 -7.16 -5.55 20.70
C VAL A 108 -5.77 -5.77 20.10
N ALA A 109 -4.71 -5.70 20.91
CA ALA A 109 -3.36 -6.01 20.45
C ALA A 109 -3.22 -7.47 19.99
N SER A 110 -3.81 -8.42 20.72
CA SER A 110 -3.83 -9.83 20.31
C SER A 110 -4.62 -10.05 19.03
N ALA A 111 -5.76 -9.38 18.84
CA ALA A 111 -6.53 -9.45 17.59
C ALA A 111 -5.71 -8.96 16.39
N PHE A 112 -5.02 -7.83 16.52
CA PHE A 112 -4.14 -7.33 15.47
C PHE A 112 -2.91 -8.23 15.27
N ALA A 113 -2.32 -8.78 16.34
CA ALA A 113 -1.23 -9.73 16.24
C ALA A 113 -1.64 -11.02 15.51
N LEU A 114 -2.87 -11.51 15.72
CA LEU A 114 -3.43 -12.64 14.97
C LEU A 114 -3.60 -12.30 13.49
N LEU A 115 -4.06 -11.09 13.15
CA LEU A 115 -4.14 -10.62 11.76
C LEU A 115 -2.75 -10.62 11.10
N VAL A 116 -1.75 -10.06 11.78
CA VAL A 116 -0.36 -10.05 11.31
C VAL A 116 0.19 -11.47 11.18
N LEU A 117 -0.15 -12.38 12.10
CA LEU A 117 0.25 -13.79 12.02
C LEU A 117 -0.37 -14.48 10.80
N VAL A 118 -1.64 -14.23 10.50
CA VAL A 118 -2.32 -14.75 9.30
C VAL A 118 -1.61 -14.25 8.03
N GLY A 119 -1.23 -12.98 7.98
CA GLY A 119 -0.43 -12.43 6.89
C GLY A 119 0.96 -13.08 6.81
N ALA A 120 1.66 -13.21 7.95
CA ALA A 120 2.99 -13.79 8.01
C ALA A 120 3.03 -15.23 7.49
N VAL A 121 2.04 -16.05 7.86
CA VAL A 121 1.90 -17.44 7.35
C VAL A 121 1.76 -17.46 5.83
N GLN A 122 1.08 -16.47 5.24
CA GLN A 122 0.91 -16.36 3.78
C GLN A 122 2.13 -15.77 3.06
N VAL A 123 2.91 -14.90 3.72
CA VAL A 123 4.11 -14.27 3.13
C VAL A 123 5.29 -15.24 3.07
N ILE A 124 5.44 -16.15 4.04
CA ILE A 124 6.55 -17.13 4.10
C ILE A 124 6.79 -17.86 2.76
N PRO A 125 5.77 -18.44 2.09
CA PRO A 125 5.97 -19.11 0.81
C PRO A 125 6.12 -18.17 -0.40
N SER A 126 5.93 -16.86 -0.22
CA SER A 126 5.82 -15.89 -1.32
C SER A 126 7.05 -14.99 -1.52
N THR A 127 8.01 -15.01 -0.58
CA THR A 127 9.24 -14.23 -0.75
C THR A 127 10.42 -14.85 0.01
N ASP A 128 11.59 -14.84 -0.63
CA ASP A 128 12.87 -15.19 0.01
C ASP A 128 13.49 -13.98 0.76
N TYR A 129 12.96 -12.78 0.54
CA TYR A 129 13.51 -11.57 1.15
C TYR A 129 12.98 -11.38 2.58
N THR A 130 13.79 -11.80 3.56
CA THR A 130 13.49 -11.62 4.99
C THR A 130 14.22 -10.43 5.58
N HIS A 131 13.49 -9.58 6.30
CA HIS A 131 14.06 -8.47 7.09
C HIS A 131 13.17 -8.19 8.31
N LEU A 132 13.64 -7.37 9.26
CA LEU A 132 12.88 -7.01 10.46
C LEU A 132 12.25 -5.62 10.42
N GLY A 133 12.53 -4.83 9.38
CA GLY A 133 11.96 -3.49 9.17
C GLY A 133 10.42 -3.39 9.14
N TRP A 134 9.71 -4.51 8.94
CA TRP A 134 8.24 -4.54 9.00
C TRP A 134 7.70 -4.54 10.45
N LEU A 135 8.50 -4.99 11.44
CA LEU A 135 8.06 -5.10 12.83
C LEU A 135 7.64 -3.76 13.44
N PRO A 136 8.42 -2.66 13.34
CA PRO A 136 8.00 -1.37 13.87
C PRO A 136 6.70 -0.86 13.25
N ILE A 137 6.47 -1.14 11.96
CA ILE A 137 5.23 -0.76 11.25
C ILE A 137 4.02 -1.45 11.88
N SER A 138 4.09 -2.78 12.06
CA SER A 138 3.02 -3.58 12.66
C SER A 138 2.82 -3.29 14.16
N ILE A 139 3.90 -3.15 14.92
CA ILE A 139 3.84 -2.82 16.36
C ILE A 139 3.10 -1.49 16.57
N LEU A 140 3.44 -0.47 15.79
CA LEU A 140 2.74 0.81 15.86
C LEU A 140 1.27 0.69 15.46
N GLY A 141 0.92 -0.17 14.49
CA GLY A 141 -0.47 -0.48 14.17
C GLY A 141 -1.24 -0.98 15.41
N ALA A 142 -0.67 -1.94 16.15
CA ALA A 142 -1.24 -2.41 17.41
C ALA A 142 -1.33 -1.30 18.46
N LEU A 143 -0.29 -0.47 18.61
CA LEU A 143 -0.27 0.63 19.58
C LEU A 143 -1.32 1.69 19.29
N PHE A 144 -1.57 2.02 18.02
CA PHE A 144 -2.64 2.94 17.63
C PHE A 144 -4.02 2.42 18.03
N LEU A 145 -4.29 1.13 17.79
CA LEU A 145 -5.56 0.53 18.20
C LEU A 145 -5.71 0.52 19.73
N VAL A 146 -4.65 0.19 20.48
CA VAL A 146 -4.64 0.26 21.95
C VAL A 146 -4.92 1.68 22.43
N ALA A 147 -4.20 2.67 21.91
CA ALA A 147 -4.39 4.07 22.30
C ALA A 147 -5.79 4.58 21.95
N GLY A 148 -6.32 4.21 20.78
CA GLY A 148 -7.70 4.51 20.39
C GLY A 148 -8.72 3.93 21.35
N ALA A 149 -8.56 2.67 21.76
CA ALA A 149 -9.43 2.02 22.74
C ALA A 149 -9.40 2.74 24.09
N VAL A 150 -8.21 3.04 24.59
CA VAL A 150 -8.00 3.70 25.90
C VAL A 150 -8.51 5.14 25.89
N LEU A 151 -8.27 5.88 24.81
CA LEU A 151 -8.81 7.22 24.60
C LEU A 151 -10.35 7.20 24.56
N GLY A 152 -10.94 6.28 23.81
CA GLY A 152 -12.38 6.07 23.76
C GLY A 152 -12.95 5.76 25.13
N MET A 153 -12.34 4.84 25.89
CA MET A 153 -12.74 4.50 27.26
C MET A 153 -12.74 5.72 28.19
N GLY A 154 -11.68 6.53 28.15
CA GLY A 154 -11.58 7.76 28.93
C GLY A 154 -12.65 8.79 28.56
N ALA A 155 -12.84 9.04 27.27
CA ALA A 155 -13.83 9.99 26.77
C ALA A 155 -15.27 9.55 27.09
N GLY A 156 -15.58 8.26 26.92
CA GLY A 156 -16.88 7.67 27.27
C GLY A 156 -17.21 7.79 28.76
N ARG A 157 -16.20 7.70 29.63
CA ARG A 157 -16.37 7.95 31.08
C ARG A 157 -16.51 9.43 31.41
N ALA A 158 -15.79 10.31 30.72
CA ALA A 158 -15.84 11.75 30.95
C ALA A 158 -17.17 12.37 30.50
N VAL A 159 -17.76 11.87 29.41
CA VAL A 159 -19.02 12.34 28.83
C VAL A 159 -20.01 11.17 28.76
N PRO A 160 -20.71 10.86 29.87
CA PRO A 160 -21.55 9.68 29.95
C PRO A 160 -22.88 9.88 29.21
N SER A 161 -22.88 9.69 27.89
CA SER A 161 -24.08 9.75 27.04
C SER A 161 -24.18 8.50 26.15
N VAL A 162 -25.42 8.12 25.81
CA VAL A 162 -25.70 7.03 24.86
C VAL A 162 -25.15 7.34 23.47
N LEU A 163 -25.06 8.62 23.11
CA LEU A 163 -24.54 9.09 21.83
C LEU A 163 -23.01 9.22 21.79
N THR A 164 -22.32 9.13 22.94
CA THR A 164 -20.86 9.30 22.99
C THR A 164 -20.10 8.28 22.12
N PRO A 165 -20.44 6.98 22.11
CA PRO A 165 -19.73 6.02 21.27
C PRO A 165 -19.85 6.25 19.75
N PRO A 166 -21.06 6.41 19.17
CA PRO A 166 -21.15 6.71 17.74
C PRO A 166 -20.56 8.07 17.41
N ALA A 167 -20.72 9.09 18.26
CA ALA A 167 -20.11 10.40 18.04
C ALA A 167 -18.57 10.34 18.04
N LEU A 168 -17.97 9.58 18.95
CA LEU A 168 -16.51 9.41 18.99
C LEU A 168 -15.99 8.57 17.82
N ALA A 169 -16.71 7.52 17.41
CA ALA A 169 -16.36 6.75 16.21
C ALA A 169 -16.40 7.64 14.97
N MET A 170 -17.45 8.44 14.79
CA MET A 170 -17.55 9.39 13.66
C MET A 170 -16.48 10.47 13.73
N THR A 171 -16.21 11.02 14.92
CA THR A 171 -15.14 12.02 15.11
C THR A 171 -13.77 11.44 14.77
N ALA A 172 -13.50 10.20 15.19
CA ALA A 172 -12.27 9.48 14.86
C ALA A 172 -12.15 9.20 13.36
N PHE A 173 -13.26 8.85 12.70
CA PHE A 173 -13.29 8.66 11.25
C PHE A 173 -13.09 9.98 10.48
N VAL A 174 -13.74 11.07 10.91
CA VAL A 174 -13.51 12.40 10.35
C VAL A 174 -12.06 12.81 10.53
N PHE A 175 -11.46 12.52 11.70
CA PHE A 175 -10.04 12.76 11.93
C PHE A 175 -9.18 11.98 10.93
N THR A 176 -9.39 10.67 10.73
CA THR A 176 -8.60 9.90 9.74
C THR A 176 -8.76 10.43 8.33
N VAL A 177 -9.98 10.81 7.92
CA VAL A 177 -10.27 11.41 6.61
C VAL A 177 -9.54 12.74 6.43
N LEU A 178 -9.64 13.66 7.41
CA LEU A 178 -8.97 14.97 7.34
C LEU A 178 -7.44 14.81 7.27
N MET A 179 -6.87 13.87 8.01
CA MET A 179 -5.43 13.60 7.98
C MET A 179 -4.98 12.91 6.68
N GLN A 180 -5.84 12.19 5.97
CA GLN A 180 -5.46 11.48 4.74
C GLN A 180 -5.80 12.23 3.45
N MET A 181 -6.72 13.20 3.50
CA MET A 181 -7.24 13.88 2.30
C MET A 181 -7.00 15.39 2.29
N SER A 182 -7.40 16.13 3.32
CA SER A 182 -7.39 17.60 3.27
C SER A 182 -6.19 18.19 4.02
N LEU A 183 -6.18 18.12 5.34
CA LEU A 183 -5.15 18.72 6.18
C LEU A 183 -3.80 18.03 6.03
N GLY A 184 -3.81 16.71 5.79
CA GLY A 184 -2.58 15.93 5.63
C GLY A 184 -2.03 15.86 4.22
N ARG A 185 -2.67 16.52 3.25
CA ARG A 185 -2.18 16.55 1.86
C ARG A 185 -1.73 17.95 1.49
N THR A 186 -0.63 18.02 0.76
CA THR A 186 -0.17 19.24 0.10
C THR A 186 -0.39 19.07 -1.40
N GLN A 187 -1.10 20.02 -2.00
CA GLN A 187 -1.26 20.04 -3.46
C GLN A 187 0.07 20.40 -4.11
N THR A 188 0.46 19.59 -5.07
CA THR A 188 1.65 19.76 -5.90
C THR A 188 1.21 19.69 -7.36
N SER A 189 2.02 20.21 -8.27
CA SER A 189 1.79 20.04 -9.70
C SER A 189 2.77 19.00 -10.22
N ALA A 190 2.25 17.96 -10.87
CA ALA A 190 3.09 17.06 -11.65
C ALA A 190 3.75 17.83 -12.81
N THR A 191 4.77 17.22 -13.40
CA THR A 191 5.51 17.77 -14.56
C THR A 191 4.59 18.12 -15.74
N LEU A 192 3.46 17.43 -15.87
CA LEU A 192 2.43 17.65 -16.89
C LEU A 192 1.38 18.72 -16.50
N GLY A 193 1.60 19.46 -15.41
CA GLY A 193 0.66 20.48 -14.91
C GLY A 193 -0.59 19.90 -14.23
N ILE A 194 -0.68 18.58 -14.08
CA ILE A 194 -1.80 17.90 -13.45
C ILE A 194 -1.68 18.07 -11.92
N PRO A 195 -2.74 18.50 -11.21
CA PRO A 195 -2.71 18.61 -9.77
C PRO A 195 -2.57 17.22 -9.13
N THR A 196 -1.52 17.05 -8.32
CA THR A 196 -1.26 15.85 -7.51
C THR A 196 -1.29 16.22 -6.03
N THR A 197 -1.41 15.22 -5.15
CA THR A 197 -1.42 15.45 -3.70
C THR A 197 -0.41 14.56 -2.99
N GLU A 198 0.51 15.18 -2.26
CA GLU A 198 1.54 14.49 -1.50
C GLU A 198 1.26 14.55 0.00
N PRO A 199 1.63 13.51 0.77
CA PRO A 199 1.44 13.49 2.21
C PRO A 199 2.38 14.47 2.89
N ASN A 200 1.84 15.28 3.81
CA ASN A 200 2.62 16.21 4.61
C ASN A 200 2.83 15.67 6.04
N ARG A 201 3.57 16.42 6.88
CA ARG A 201 3.85 16.03 8.28
C ARG A 201 2.61 15.70 9.11
N VAL A 202 1.48 16.35 8.84
CA VAL A 202 0.26 16.22 9.63
C VAL A 202 -0.44 14.91 9.30
N SER A 203 -0.31 14.41 8.06
CA SER A 203 -0.83 13.08 7.68
C SER A 203 -0.34 11.96 8.58
N LEU A 204 0.88 12.09 9.13
CA LEU A 204 1.52 11.07 9.96
C LEU A 204 0.92 10.96 11.36
N LEU A 205 0.07 11.89 11.78
CA LEU A 205 -0.77 11.76 12.97
C LEU A 205 -1.94 10.79 12.75
N SER A 206 -2.23 10.45 11.49
CA SER A 206 -3.21 9.43 11.15
C SER A 206 -2.73 8.04 11.62
N PRO A 207 -3.63 7.21 12.15
CA PRO A 207 -3.32 5.80 12.43
C PRO A 207 -3.06 5.00 11.13
N ALA A 208 -3.65 5.42 10.01
CA ALA A 208 -3.47 4.82 8.69
C ALA A 208 -2.26 5.41 7.97
N VAL A 209 -1.59 4.60 7.17
CA VAL A 209 -0.55 5.05 6.22
C VAL A 209 -1.12 5.16 4.82
N GLU A 210 -0.38 5.83 3.93
CA GLU A 210 -0.74 5.85 2.52
C GLU A 210 -0.74 4.44 1.92
N GLU A 211 -1.53 4.25 0.87
CA GLU A 211 -1.58 3.00 0.12
C GLU A 211 -0.18 2.57 -0.36
N VAL A 212 0.05 1.26 -0.41
CA VAL A 212 1.33 0.69 -0.85
C VAL A 212 1.49 0.98 -2.35
N ARG A 213 2.29 1.99 -2.66
CA ARG A 213 2.59 2.36 -4.05
C ARG A 213 3.73 1.56 -4.66
N ASN A 214 4.67 1.12 -3.82
CA ASN A 214 5.83 0.37 -4.28
C ASN A 214 6.40 -0.49 -3.13
N VAL A 215 6.89 -1.67 -3.49
CA VAL A 215 7.45 -2.69 -2.58
C VAL A 215 8.78 -2.26 -1.95
N PHE A 216 9.52 -1.39 -2.62
CA PHE A 216 10.87 -0.93 -2.23
C PHE A 216 10.88 0.19 -1.21
N VAL A 217 9.71 0.61 -0.72
CA VAL A 217 9.58 1.77 0.16
C VAL A 217 9.18 1.32 1.56
N THR A 218 9.85 1.88 2.56
CA THR A 218 9.54 1.70 3.98
C THR A 218 9.44 3.05 4.69
N LEU A 219 9.05 3.04 5.97
CA LEU A 219 8.94 4.25 6.78
C LEU A 219 10.26 4.59 7.43
N SER A 220 10.58 5.89 7.53
CA SER A 220 11.78 6.32 8.23
C SER A 220 11.66 6.15 9.75
N THR A 221 12.81 6.01 10.43
CA THR A 221 12.85 5.93 11.89
C THR A 221 12.22 7.15 12.56
N SER A 222 12.34 8.33 11.95
CA SER A 222 11.71 9.57 12.45
C SER A 222 10.19 9.48 12.48
N VAL A 223 9.57 8.85 11.47
CA VAL A 223 8.13 8.57 11.44
C VAL A 223 7.74 7.67 12.61
N HIS A 224 8.48 6.59 12.83
CA HIS A 224 8.20 5.66 13.92
C HIS A 224 8.28 6.35 15.30
N VAL A 225 9.35 7.11 15.56
CA VAL A 225 9.53 7.82 16.82
C VAL A 225 8.43 8.86 17.04
N GLY A 226 8.16 9.71 16.03
CA GLY A 226 7.12 10.72 16.12
C GLY A 226 5.74 10.11 16.38
N GLN A 227 5.40 9.02 15.70
CA GLN A 227 4.13 8.32 15.92
C GLN A 227 4.07 7.63 17.28
N THR A 228 5.17 7.05 17.77
CA THR A 228 5.21 6.49 19.13
C THR A 228 4.92 7.58 20.16
N ILE A 229 5.52 8.75 20.04
CA ILE A 229 5.28 9.89 20.95
C ILE A 229 3.81 10.32 20.89
N TRP A 230 3.25 10.46 19.69
CA TRP A 230 1.85 10.80 19.49
C TRP A 230 0.90 9.79 20.15
N VAL A 231 1.13 8.51 19.90
CA VAL A 231 0.32 7.40 20.43
C VAL A 231 0.42 7.29 21.96
N LEU A 232 1.60 7.52 22.53
CA LEU A 232 1.77 7.61 23.99
C LEU A 232 0.99 8.78 24.59
N GLY A 233 0.98 9.94 23.94
CA GLY A 233 0.17 11.09 24.34
C GLY A 233 -1.34 10.78 24.35
N MET A 234 -1.84 10.09 23.32
CA MET A 234 -3.23 9.64 23.24
C MET A 234 -3.57 8.62 24.33
N ALA A 235 -2.74 7.59 24.51
CA ALA A 235 -2.96 6.56 25.53
C ALA A 235 -2.92 7.15 26.94
N GLY A 236 -1.95 8.04 27.21
CA GLY A 236 -1.83 8.75 28.49
C GLY A 236 -3.05 9.62 28.78
N THR A 237 -3.56 10.33 27.78
CA THR A 237 -4.79 11.14 27.89
C THR A 237 -6.01 10.29 28.18
N GLY A 238 -6.20 9.19 27.45
CA GLY A 238 -7.30 8.25 27.70
C GLY A 238 -7.26 7.67 29.11
N PHE A 239 -6.08 7.27 29.58
CA PHE A 239 -5.89 6.76 30.93
C PHE A 239 -6.13 7.83 32.00
N ALA A 240 -5.62 9.05 31.80
CA ALA A 240 -5.85 10.17 32.72
C ALA A 240 -7.34 10.53 32.82
N LEU A 241 -8.07 10.53 31.70
CA LEU A 241 -9.52 10.74 31.66
C LEU A 241 -10.29 9.63 32.38
N LEU A 242 -9.81 8.38 32.32
CA LEU A 242 -10.41 7.27 33.05
C LEU A 242 -10.31 7.44 34.58
N VAL A 243 -9.21 8.03 35.06
CA VAL A 243 -8.96 8.22 36.49
C VAL A 243 -9.56 9.54 37.00
N ALA A 244 -9.70 10.56 36.16
CA ALA A 244 -10.13 11.91 36.53
C ALA A 244 -11.55 11.94 37.14
N ALA A 245 -11.63 12.38 38.40
CA ALA A 245 -12.90 12.53 39.12
C ALA A 245 -13.53 13.92 38.96
N THR A 246 -12.72 14.97 38.79
CA THR A 246 -13.19 16.36 38.73
C THR A 246 -13.07 16.95 37.32
N TRP A 247 -13.90 17.95 37.01
CA TRP A 247 -13.81 18.68 35.74
C TRP A 247 -12.41 19.28 35.49
N ARG A 248 -11.79 19.87 36.52
CA ARG A 248 -10.43 20.41 36.42
C ARG A 248 -9.40 19.33 36.08
N ALA A 249 -9.49 18.16 36.72
CA ALA A 249 -8.64 17.02 36.42
C ALA A 249 -8.84 16.50 34.97
N ARG A 250 -10.06 16.58 34.44
CA ARG A 250 -10.36 16.22 33.05
C ARG A 250 -9.75 17.20 32.05
N LEU A 251 -9.75 18.51 32.35
CA LEU A 251 -9.05 19.49 31.52
C LEU A 251 -7.53 19.26 31.52
N THR A 252 -6.94 19.02 32.69
CA THR A 252 -5.50 18.70 32.78
C THR A 252 -5.14 17.37 32.13
N ALA A 253 -6.09 16.43 32.03
CA ALA A 253 -5.89 15.15 31.35
C ALA A 253 -5.68 15.30 29.83
N LEU A 254 -5.95 16.47 29.24
CA LEU A 254 -5.67 16.76 27.83
C LEU A 254 -4.21 17.18 27.57
N VAL A 255 -3.43 17.48 28.61
CA VAL A 255 -2.03 17.88 28.46
C VAL A 255 -1.19 16.84 27.73
N PRO A 256 -1.28 15.52 28.01
CA PRO A 256 -0.44 14.52 27.34
C PRO A 256 -0.68 14.45 25.82
N VAL A 257 -1.93 14.58 25.34
CA VAL A 257 -2.22 14.55 23.90
C VAL A 257 -1.73 15.83 23.21
N LEU A 258 -1.86 16.99 23.85
CA LEU A 258 -1.35 18.25 23.31
C LEU A 258 0.18 18.26 23.25
N ALA A 259 0.84 17.87 24.34
CA ALA A 259 2.30 17.73 24.38
C ALA A 259 2.78 16.68 23.37
N GLY A 260 2.10 15.53 23.31
CA GLY A 260 2.39 14.47 22.34
C GLY A 260 2.27 14.95 20.89
N ALA A 261 1.24 15.71 20.55
CA ALA A 261 1.07 16.28 19.21
C ALA A 261 2.20 17.26 18.86
N VAL A 262 2.52 18.20 19.77
CA VAL A 262 3.58 19.19 19.54
C VAL A 262 4.92 18.51 19.36
N ILE A 263 5.29 17.60 20.28
CA ILE A 263 6.58 16.89 20.22
C ILE A 263 6.63 15.98 18.99
N ALA A 264 5.56 15.24 18.69
CA ALA A 264 5.50 14.39 17.50
C ALA A 264 5.70 15.23 16.23
N LEU A 265 4.98 16.35 16.09
CA LEU A 265 5.14 17.22 14.93
C LEU A 265 6.60 17.69 14.78
N LEU A 266 7.29 18.07 15.86
CA LEU A 266 8.70 18.47 15.81
C LEU A 266 9.64 17.37 15.30
N VAL A 267 9.32 16.10 15.55
CA VAL A 267 10.12 14.94 15.10
C VAL A 267 9.72 14.48 13.70
N LEU A 268 8.43 14.61 13.35
CA LEU A 268 7.87 14.09 12.10
C LEU A 268 8.39 14.88 10.88
N PRO A 269 8.89 14.18 9.84
CA PRO A 269 9.40 14.82 8.64
C PRO A 269 8.26 15.48 7.84
N SER A 270 8.55 16.64 7.25
CA SER A 270 7.63 17.37 6.37
C SER A 270 7.79 17.04 4.88
N ASP A 271 8.93 16.47 4.51
CA ASP A 271 9.27 16.09 3.13
C ASP A 271 8.84 14.64 2.87
N PRO A 272 8.00 14.37 1.86
CA PRO A 272 7.57 13.01 1.48
C PRO A 272 8.73 12.03 1.29
N HIS A 273 9.87 12.47 0.76
CA HIS A 273 11.04 11.62 0.54
C HIS A 273 11.76 11.24 1.84
N ARG A 274 11.48 11.94 2.94
CA ARG A 274 11.96 11.60 4.30
C ARG A 274 10.91 10.84 5.11
N ILE A 275 9.65 10.82 4.67
CA ILE A 275 8.61 9.95 5.21
C ILE A 275 8.85 8.53 4.72
N TYR A 276 8.92 8.39 3.40
CA TYR A 276 9.01 7.15 2.65
C TYR A 276 10.44 6.98 2.14
N ILE A 277 11.19 6.11 2.80
CA ILE A 277 12.59 5.86 2.46
C ILE A 277 12.74 4.58 1.67
N VAL A 278 13.73 4.59 0.80
CA VAL A 278 14.05 3.45 -0.07
C VAL A 278 14.77 2.36 0.73
N ASP A 279 14.26 1.13 0.65
CA ASP A 279 15.01 -0.05 1.07
C ASP A 279 16.04 -0.41 -0.01
N LYS A 280 17.26 0.11 0.18
CA LYS A 280 18.40 -0.16 -0.71
C LYS A 280 18.75 -1.65 -0.81
N THR A 281 18.42 -2.45 0.21
CA THR A 281 18.70 -3.88 0.20
C THR A 281 17.68 -4.61 -0.66
N ALA A 282 16.40 -4.24 -0.54
CA ALA A 282 15.33 -4.74 -1.40
C ALA A 282 15.60 -4.44 -2.88
N MET A 283 16.02 -3.20 -3.20
CA MET A 283 16.31 -2.76 -4.58
C MET A 283 17.60 -3.31 -5.19
N ARG A 284 18.47 -3.95 -4.41
CA ARG A 284 19.75 -4.44 -4.94
C ARG A 284 19.48 -5.49 -6.02
N LEU A 285 20.03 -5.28 -7.21
CA LEU A 285 19.85 -6.20 -8.32
C LEU A 285 20.58 -7.52 -8.10
N VAL A 286 19.93 -8.61 -8.45
CA VAL A 286 20.42 -9.99 -8.51
C VAL A 286 20.20 -10.47 -9.93
N CYS A 287 21.24 -10.97 -10.59
CA CYS A 287 21.22 -11.25 -12.02
C CYS A 287 21.53 -12.72 -12.33
N ASP A 288 20.86 -13.25 -13.35
CA ASP A 288 21.28 -14.43 -14.11
C ASP A 288 21.60 -13.99 -15.55
N GLY A 289 22.89 -13.77 -15.82
CA GLY A 289 23.37 -13.26 -17.09
C GLY A 289 22.81 -11.85 -17.38
N PRO A 290 22.15 -11.62 -18.53
CA PRO A 290 21.61 -10.30 -18.89
C PRO A 290 20.28 -9.96 -18.20
N VAL A 291 19.72 -10.86 -17.40
CA VAL A 291 18.42 -10.68 -16.73
C VAL A 291 18.65 -10.41 -15.25
N CYS A 292 18.21 -9.26 -14.76
CA CYS A 292 18.34 -8.86 -13.35
C CYS A 292 16.98 -8.53 -12.75
N VAL A 293 16.72 -9.04 -11.56
CA VAL A 293 15.59 -8.66 -10.70
C VAL A 293 16.11 -8.03 -9.42
N THR A 294 15.26 -7.36 -8.68
CA THR A 294 15.58 -6.88 -7.33
C THR A 294 15.68 -8.03 -6.35
N LYS A 295 16.40 -7.83 -5.25
CA LYS A 295 16.51 -8.83 -4.18
C LYS A 295 15.15 -9.18 -3.58
N ALA A 296 14.21 -8.22 -3.57
CA ALA A 296 12.84 -8.43 -3.11
C ALA A 296 12.08 -9.48 -3.95
N HIS A 297 12.42 -9.60 -5.24
CA HIS A 297 11.79 -10.53 -6.19
C HIS A 297 12.77 -11.58 -6.71
N GLN A 298 13.77 -11.94 -5.90
CA GLN A 298 14.78 -12.93 -6.28
C GLN A 298 14.17 -14.29 -6.60
N ASP A 299 13.10 -14.66 -5.92
CA ASP A 299 12.31 -15.89 -6.13
C ASP A 299 11.77 -15.99 -7.57
N ARG A 300 11.49 -14.84 -8.20
CA ARG A 300 10.97 -14.77 -9.58
C ARG A 300 12.06 -14.87 -10.65
N LEU A 301 13.34 -14.79 -10.26
CA LEU A 301 14.44 -14.78 -11.23
C LEU A 301 14.50 -16.08 -12.04
N ALA A 302 14.27 -17.22 -11.40
CA ALA A 302 14.33 -18.53 -12.06
C ALA A 302 13.29 -18.64 -13.19
N ASP A 303 12.06 -18.18 -12.93
CA ASP A 303 10.97 -18.19 -13.90
C ASP A 303 11.16 -17.14 -15.00
N LEU A 304 11.83 -16.03 -14.71
CA LEU A 304 12.07 -14.94 -15.66
C LEU A 304 13.29 -15.17 -16.55
N ALA A 305 14.36 -15.79 -16.04
CA ALA A 305 15.65 -15.81 -16.72
C ALA A 305 15.61 -16.54 -18.06
N GLY A 306 14.91 -17.67 -18.15
CA GLY A 306 14.72 -18.42 -19.40
C GLY A 306 13.97 -17.61 -20.47
N PRO A 307 12.70 -17.25 -20.21
CA PRO A 307 11.91 -16.41 -21.11
C PRO A 307 12.58 -15.08 -21.45
N GLY A 308 13.27 -14.46 -20.50
CA GLY A 308 14.00 -13.20 -20.72
C GLY A 308 15.19 -13.33 -21.67
N LYS A 309 16.00 -14.39 -21.52
CA LYS A 309 17.11 -14.67 -22.45
C LYS A 309 16.57 -14.95 -23.86
N GLU A 310 15.47 -15.67 -23.97
CA GLU A 310 14.82 -15.96 -25.26
C GLU A 310 14.25 -14.69 -25.90
N ALA A 311 13.57 -13.84 -25.14
CA ALA A 311 13.06 -12.54 -25.61
C ALA A 311 14.21 -11.66 -26.15
N LEU A 312 15.32 -11.55 -25.41
CA LEU A 312 16.50 -10.80 -25.88
C LEU A 312 17.08 -11.40 -27.17
N ARG A 313 17.12 -12.73 -27.28
CA ARG A 313 17.60 -13.43 -28.48
C ARG A 313 16.71 -13.15 -29.70
N LEU A 314 15.39 -13.16 -29.53
CA LEU A 314 14.42 -12.87 -30.59
C LEU A 314 14.45 -11.40 -31.00
N LEU A 315 14.53 -10.48 -30.04
CA LEU A 315 14.71 -9.06 -30.30
C LEU A 315 16.02 -8.78 -31.05
N HIS A 316 17.12 -9.43 -30.66
CA HIS A 316 18.40 -9.30 -31.36
C HIS A 316 18.33 -9.80 -32.80
N ARG A 317 17.65 -10.92 -33.06
CA ARG A 317 17.41 -11.42 -34.42
C ARG A 317 16.58 -10.43 -35.26
N ALA A 318 15.59 -9.79 -34.65
CA ALA A 318 14.67 -8.89 -35.35
C ALA A 318 15.26 -7.49 -35.61
N LEU A 319 16.00 -6.93 -34.64
CA LEU A 319 16.49 -5.55 -34.66
C LEU A 319 18.00 -5.41 -34.88
N GLY A 320 18.76 -6.51 -34.82
CA GLY A 320 20.22 -6.50 -34.85
C GLY A 320 20.82 -5.69 -33.69
N GLY A 321 21.83 -4.86 -33.98
CA GLY A 321 22.52 -4.03 -32.99
C GLY A 321 21.67 -2.95 -32.30
N ARG A 322 20.39 -2.78 -32.69
CA ARG A 322 19.45 -1.87 -32.03
C ARG A 322 18.65 -2.55 -30.92
N ALA A 323 18.70 -3.87 -30.79
CA ALA A 323 17.98 -4.60 -29.74
C ALA A 323 18.48 -4.24 -28.34
N PRO A 324 17.61 -4.29 -27.30
CA PRO A 324 18.10 -4.27 -25.93
C PRO A 324 19.00 -5.49 -25.70
N VAL A 325 20.01 -5.31 -24.85
CA VAL A 325 21.01 -6.34 -24.51
C VAL A 325 20.82 -6.90 -23.11
N ALA A 326 20.00 -6.24 -22.29
CA ALA A 326 19.72 -6.64 -20.91
C ALA A 326 18.26 -6.38 -20.52
N ILE A 327 17.77 -7.15 -19.56
CA ILE A 327 16.50 -6.95 -18.87
C ILE A 327 16.81 -6.63 -17.41
N ARG A 328 16.23 -5.56 -16.89
CA ARG A 328 16.38 -5.17 -15.48
C ARG A 328 15.04 -4.80 -14.91
N GLU A 329 14.75 -5.27 -13.71
CA GLU A 329 13.61 -4.76 -12.96
C GLU A 329 13.75 -3.24 -12.73
N ASN A 330 12.66 -2.52 -12.96
CA ASN A 330 12.58 -1.09 -12.80
C ASN A 330 12.55 -0.75 -11.31
N THR A 331 13.59 -0.05 -10.86
CA THR A 331 13.74 0.41 -9.47
C THR A 331 13.49 1.92 -9.35
N SER A 332 13.05 2.57 -10.42
CA SER A 332 12.82 4.02 -10.44
C SER A 332 11.57 4.37 -9.65
N LEU A 333 11.74 5.10 -8.55
CA LEU A 333 10.64 5.64 -7.74
C LEU A 333 10.30 7.05 -8.25
N LEU A 334 9.43 7.11 -9.26
CA LEU A 334 9.01 8.38 -9.85
C LEU A 334 7.78 8.95 -9.12
N PRO A 335 7.68 10.28 -8.97
CA PRO A 335 6.47 10.92 -8.47
C PRO A 335 5.27 10.67 -9.39
N THR A 336 4.07 10.65 -8.82
CA THR A 336 2.81 10.54 -9.59
C THR A 336 2.72 11.62 -10.67
N GLY A 337 2.26 11.22 -11.86
CA GLY A 337 2.15 12.10 -13.02
C GLY A 337 3.48 12.35 -13.74
N SER A 338 4.58 11.73 -13.31
CA SER A 338 5.83 11.73 -14.06
C SER A 338 5.79 10.67 -15.16
N THR A 339 6.27 11.03 -16.35
CA THR A 339 6.48 10.08 -17.43
C THR A 339 7.72 9.22 -17.14
N PRO A 340 7.64 7.90 -17.31
CA PRO A 340 8.81 7.03 -17.19
C PRO A 340 9.93 7.39 -18.17
N ARG A 341 11.18 7.08 -17.80
CA ARG A 341 12.34 7.21 -18.70
C ARG A 341 12.80 5.82 -19.13
N TRP A 342 12.85 5.60 -20.43
CA TRP A 342 13.20 4.32 -21.01
C TRP A 342 14.61 4.29 -21.60
N SER A 343 15.23 3.12 -21.59
CA SER A 343 16.56 2.88 -22.18
C SER A 343 16.44 2.16 -23.51
N ARG A 344 17.31 2.50 -24.46
CA ARG A 344 17.44 1.77 -25.73
C ARG A 344 18.13 0.42 -25.56
N GLU A 345 19.01 0.31 -24.56
CA GLU A 345 19.90 -0.82 -24.35
C GLU A 345 19.38 -1.79 -23.29
N THR A 346 18.51 -1.31 -22.39
CA THR A 346 17.98 -2.10 -21.27
C THR A 346 16.46 -2.05 -21.27
N LEU A 347 15.84 -3.22 -21.31
CA LEU A 347 14.42 -3.38 -21.06
C LEU A 347 14.19 -3.26 -19.56
N LEU A 348 13.42 -2.25 -19.16
CA LEU A 348 13.00 -2.06 -17.77
C LEU A 348 11.68 -2.79 -17.52
N LEU A 349 11.70 -3.73 -16.58
CA LEU A 349 10.58 -4.61 -16.25
C LEU A 349 9.86 -4.13 -14.98
N ASP A 350 8.54 -4.02 -15.03
CA ASP A 350 7.71 -3.89 -13.83
C ASP A 350 6.82 -5.13 -13.72
N PHE A 351 6.87 -5.81 -12.58
CA PHE A 351 6.07 -7.02 -12.33
C PHE A 351 4.60 -6.72 -12.07
N ASP A 352 4.23 -5.48 -11.77
CA ASP A 352 2.85 -5.06 -11.60
C ASP A 352 2.20 -4.62 -12.92
N ASP A 353 2.98 -4.60 -14.01
CA ASP A 353 2.45 -4.28 -15.33
C ASP A 353 1.43 -5.35 -15.78
N SER A 354 0.33 -4.92 -16.40
CA SER A 354 -0.83 -5.78 -16.71
C SER A 354 -0.50 -6.92 -17.67
N ILE A 355 0.42 -6.72 -18.63
CA ILE A 355 0.81 -7.77 -19.58
C ILE A 355 1.89 -8.70 -19.02
N VAL A 356 2.66 -8.24 -18.03
CA VAL A 356 3.73 -9.04 -17.40
C VAL A 356 3.16 -9.88 -16.26
N SER A 357 2.35 -9.27 -15.40
CA SER A 357 1.83 -9.88 -14.17
C SER A 357 0.97 -11.14 -14.43
N ALA A 358 0.30 -11.20 -15.58
CA ALA A 358 -0.53 -12.33 -15.98
C ALA A 358 0.21 -13.41 -16.80
N ALA A 359 1.43 -13.13 -17.28
CA ALA A 359 2.11 -13.98 -18.25
C ALA A 359 3.03 -15.02 -17.59
N LYS A 360 3.12 -16.21 -18.20
CA LYS A 360 4.01 -17.31 -17.77
C LYS A 360 4.63 -17.99 -18.97
N GLY A 361 5.84 -18.55 -18.81
CA GLY A 361 6.51 -19.31 -19.87
C GLY A 361 6.65 -18.53 -21.18
N ASP A 362 6.13 -19.09 -22.28
CA ASP A 362 6.20 -18.47 -23.61
C ASP A 362 5.42 -17.15 -23.69
N ASP A 363 4.31 -17.02 -22.97
CA ASP A 363 3.57 -15.76 -22.89
C ASP A 363 4.41 -14.66 -22.22
N LEU A 364 5.27 -15.03 -21.26
CA LEU A 364 6.16 -14.08 -20.62
C LEU A 364 7.23 -13.60 -21.60
N ALA A 365 7.78 -14.47 -22.44
CA ALA A 365 8.70 -14.04 -23.50
C ALA A 365 8.02 -13.07 -24.48
N ARG A 366 6.77 -13.34 -24.87
CA ARG A 366 5.96 -12.43 -25.71
C ARG A 366 5.72 -11.08 -25.03
N ALA A 367 5.34 -11.07 -23.75
CA ALA A 367 5.15 -9.84 -22.98
C ALA A 367 6.46 -9.02 -22.87
N LEU A 368 7.59 -9.68 -22.66
CA LEU A 368 8.91 -9.04 -22.63
C LEU A 368 9.29 -8.48 -24.01
N ILE A 369 9.01 -9.18 -25.11
CA ILE A 369 9.21 -8.63 -26.46
C ILE A 369 8.37 -7.37 -26.63
N ALA A 370 7.08 -7.41 -26.26
CA ALA A 370 6.19 -6.25 -26.33
C ALA A 370 6.76 -5.05 -25.56
N LYS A 371 7.17 -5.23 -24.30
CA LYS A 371 7.78 -4.18 -23.48
C LYS A 371 9.13 -3.68 -24.01
N GLY A 372 9.93 -4.56 -24.61
CA GLY A 372 11.21 -4.18 -25.23
C GLY A 372 11.05 -3.31 -26.47
N MET A 373 9.90 -3.41 -27.14
CA MET A 373 9.55 -2.65 -28.33
C MET A 373 8.81 -1.35 -27.99
N VAL A 374 7.84 -1.43 -27.09
CA VAL A 374 6.96 -0.34 -26.67
C VAL A 374 6.74 -0.47 -25.15
N PRO A 375 7.59 0.16 -24.31
CA PRO A 375 7.49 -0.01 -22.86
C PRO A 375 6.23 0.63 -22.24
N GLY A 376 5.62 1.59 -22.95
CA GLY A 376 4.44 2.35 -22.52
C GLY A 376 4.82 3.71 -21.94
N CYS A 377 3.98 4.72 -22.16
CA CYS A 377 4.27 6.11 -21.80
C CYS A 377 3.24 6.71 -20.83
N THR A 378 2.36 5.87 -20.28
CA THR A 378 1.39 6.28 -19.27
C THR A 378 2.10 6.85 -18.03
N PRO A 379 1.75 8.07 -17.58
CA PRO A 379 2.34 8.65 -16.39
C PRO A 379 2.10 7.81 -15.14
N VAL A 380 3.05 7.81 -14.21
CA VAL A 380 2.96 6.99 -12.99
C VAL A 380 1.70 7.34 -12.18
N GLY A 381 0.95 6.30 -11.78
CA GLY A 381 -0.30 6.44 -11.03
C GLY A 381 -1.55 6.68 -11.90
N PHE A 382 -1.40 6.56 -13.21
CA PHE A 382 -2.50 6.58 -14.17
C PHE A 382 -2.55 5.23 -14.89
N ASP A 383 -3.76 4.74 -15.13
CA ASP A 383 -4.00 3.58 -15.97
C ASP A 383 -4.55 4.05 -17.31
N GLY A 384 -4.09 3.45 -18.39
CA GLY A 384 -4.54 3.75 -19.74
C GLY A 384 -4.53 2.47 -20.58
N PHE A 385 -5.48 2.39 -21.51
CA PHE A 385 -5.48 1.39 -22.57
C PHE A 385 -5.63 2.12 -23.91
N GLY A 386 -4.87 1.74 -24.91
CA GLY A 386 -4.99 2.35 -26.24
C GLY A 386 -3.77 2.15 -27.13
N GLY A 387 -3.27 3.24 -27.72
CA GLY A 387 -2.21 3.22 -28.73
C GLY A 387 -0.97 2.42 -28.31
N ASP A 388 -0.49 2.59 -27.08
CA ASP A 388 0.66 1.83 -26.57
C ASP A 388 0.41 0.31 -26.59
N ASP A 389 -0.76 -0.15 -26.12
CA ASP A 389 -1.14 -1.57 -26.10
C ASP A 389 -1.31 -2.14 -27.52
N TYR A 390 -1.88 -1.35 -28.44
CA TYR A 390 -2.02 -1.73 -29.84
C TYR A 390 -0.66 -1.86 -30.51
N ALA A 391 0.23 -0.89 -30.32
CA ALA A 391 1.59 -0.92 -30.84
C ALA A 391 2.40 -2.09 -30.24
N GLN A 392 2.24 -2.38 -28.95
CA GLN A 392 2.83 -3.54 -28.28
C GLN A 392 2.41 -4.85 -28.97
N ALA A 393 1.11 -5.05 -29.23
CA ALA A 393 0.60 -6.25 -29.87
C ALA A 393 1.13 -6.42 -31.30
N VAL A 394 1.09 -5.36 -32.12
CA VAL A 394 1.63 -5.40 -33.49
C VAL A 394 3.13 -5.68 -33.47
N ALA A 395 3.89 -5.02 -32.59
CA ALA A 395 5.34 -5.18 -32.51
C ALA A 395 5.75 -6.59 -32.06
N ALA A 396 5.07 -7.15 -31.06
CA ALA A 396 5.30 -8.52 -30.62
C ALA A 396 5.00 -9.52 -31.74
N GLY A 397 3.86 -9.38 -32.41
CA GLY A 397 3.51 -10.26 -33.52
C GLY A 397 4.40 -10.11 -34.75
N TRP A 398 5.03 -8.95 -34.95
CA TRP A 398 6.04 -8.77 -36.01
C TRP A 398 7.35 -9.50 -35.70
N VAL A 399 7.77 -9.55 -34.43
CA VAL A 399 8.97 -10.29 -34.01
C VAL A 399 8.74 -11.79 -34.03
N LEU A 400 7.57 -12.23 -33.56
CA LEU A 400 7.23 -13.65 -33.42
C LEU A 400 6.69 -14.27 -34.72
N GLY A 401 6.09 -13.46 -35.59
CA GLY A 401 5.50 -13.90 -36.87
C GLY A 401 4.01 -14.26 -36.77
N ASP A 402 3.43 -14.23 -35.57
CA ASP A 402 2.04 -14.52 -35.28
C ASP A 402 1.39 -13.38 -34.46
N PHE A 403 0.19 -12.97 -34.85
CA PHE A 403 -0.57 -11.99 -34.07
C PHE A 403 -1.49 -12.71 -33.08
N GLU A 404 -1.15 -12.62 -31.80
CA GLU A 404 -1.96 -13.12 -30.69
C GLU A 404 -2.13 -12.04 -29.62
N PRO A 405 -3.34 -11.85 -29.06
CA PRO A 405 -3.54 -10.97 -27.92
C PRO A 405 -2.79 -11.46 -26.67
N PHE A 406 -2.35 -10.53 -25.82
CA PHE A 406 -1.66 -10.88 -24.58
C PHE A 406 -2.58 -11.61 -23.59
N THR A 407 -2.00 -12.52 -22.82
CA THR A 407 -2.68 -13.11 -21.67
C THR A 407 -2.89 -12.05 -20.58
N GLY A 408 -4.03 -12.13 -19.89
CA GLY A 408 -4.44 -11.13 -18.90
C GLY A 408 -5.28 -9.97 -19.45
N THR A 409 -5.28 -9.70 -20.76
CA THR A 409 -6.17 -8.67 -21.35
C THR A 409 -7.64 -9.09 -21.18
N PRO A 410 -8.50 -8.27 -20.53
CA PRO A 410 -9.92 -8.54 -20.38
C PRO A 410 -10.61 -8.82 -21.72
N ALA A 411 -11.60 -9.71 -21.75
CA ALA A 411 -12.26 -10.13 -23.00
C ALA A 411 -12.80 -8.95 -23.83
N LYS A 412 -13.35 -7.92 -23.17
CA LYS A 412 -13.83 -6.70 -23.84
C LYS A 412 -12.69 -5.95 -24.54
N LEU A 413 -11.57 -5.75 -23.84
CA LEU A 413 -10.39 -5.07 -24.39
C LEU A 413 -9.68 -5.91 -25.44
N ARG A 414 -9.77 -7.24 -25.35
CA ARG A 414 -9.21 -8.15 -26.36
C ARG A 414 -9.88 -7.97 -27.73
N GLY A 415 -11.20 -7.81 -27.75
CA GLY A 415 -11.93 -7.54 -28.99
C GLY A 415 -11.57 -6.18 -29.61
N GLU A 416 -11.40 -5.17 -28.77
CA GLU A 416 -10.95 -3.83 -29.18
C GLU A 416 -9.52 -3.87 -29.75
N LEU A 417 -8.60 -4.51 -29.03
CA LEU A 417 -7.22 -4.74 -29.48
C LEU A 417 -7.16 -5.45 -30.83
N ASP A 418 -7.96 -6.51 -31.01
CA ASP A 418 -8.00 -7.24 -32.26
C ASP A 418 -8.49 -6.38 -33.41
N THR A 419 -9.54 -5.60 -33.17
CA THR A 419 -10.18 -4.73 -34.18
C THR A 419 -9.22 -3.65 -34.67
N GLU A 420 -8.47 -3.02 -33.76
CA GLU A 420 -7.57 -1.92 -34.08
C GLU A 420 -6.19 -2.42 -34.57
N ALA A 421 -5.57 -3.35 -33.86
CA ALA A 421 -4.17 -3.72 -34.10
C ALA A 421 -4.00 -4.76 -35.23
N ARG A 422 -4.94 -5.70 -35.42
CA ARG A 422 -4.80 -6.77 -36.43
C ARG A 422 -4.70 -6.22 -37.86
N PRO A 423 -5.52 -5.25 -38.31
CA PRO A 423 -5.39 -4.68 -39.65
C PRO A 423 -4.03 -4.00 -39.88
N VAL A 424 -3.51 -3.31 -38.87
CA VAL A 424 -2.20 -2.65 -38.93
C VAL A 424 -1.08 -3.69 -39.03
N TRP A 425 -1.15 -4.78 -38.25
CA TRP A 425 -0.20 -5.88 -38.35
C TRP A 425 -0.22 -6.54 -39.73
N GLN A 426 -1.39 -6.85 -40.28
CA GLN A 426 -1.51 -7.44 -41.62
C GLN A 426 -0.93 -6.54 -42.71
N LYS A 427 -1.22 -5.24 -42.63
CA LYS A 427 -0.67 -4.23 -43.53
C LYS A 427 0.84 -4.11 -43.38
N LEU A 428 1.38 -4.14 -42.15
CA LEU A 428 2.82 -4.13 -41.92
C LEU A 428 3.47 -5.37 -42.55
N MET A 429 2.91 -6.56 -42.32
CA MET A 429 3.46 -7.82 -42.81
C MET A 429 3.43 -7.95 -44.34
N SER A 430 2.56 -7.21 -45.05
CA SER A 430 2.54 -7.18 -46.52
C SER A 430 3.59 -6.27 -47.15
N LEU A 431 4.25 -5.41 -46.37
CA LEU A 431 5.30 -4.50 -46.87
C LEU A 431 6.66 -5.21 -47.02
N PRO A 432 7.58 -4.68 -47.85
CA PRO A 432 8.95 -5.17 -47.90
C PRO A 432 9.65 -5.10 -46.54
N ARG A 433 10.53 -6.07 -46.25
CA ARG A 433 11.18 -6.19 -44.92
C ARG A 433 11.92 -4.92 -44.48
N ALA A 434 12.53 -4.19 -45.42
CA ALA A 434 13.21 -2.93 -45.13
C ALA A 434 12.23 -1.85 -44.64
N GLU A 435 11.05 -1.75 -45.25
CA GLU A 435 10.02 -0.80 -44.85
C GLU A 435 9.39 -1.19 -43.51
N GLN A 436 9.14 -2.49 -43.28
CA GLN A 436 8.69 -3.00 -41.99
C GLN A 436 9.64 -2.57 -40.87
N LEU A 437 10.94 -2.84 -41.07
CA LEU A 437 11.98 -2.48 -40.11
C LEU A 437 12.05 -0.97 -39.88
N SER A 438 11.88 -0.16 -40.95
CA SER A 438 11.85 1.30 -40.82
C SER A 438 10.71 1.78 -39.92
N ARG A 439 9.48 1.29 -40.16
CA ARG A 439 8.29 1.67 -39.36
C ARG A 439 8.40 1.21 -37.91
N ILE A 440 8.88 -0.01 -37.69
CA ILE A 440 9.13 -0.56 -36.36
C ILE A 440 10.15 0.29 -35.59
N ASN A 441 11.23 0.74 -36.25
CA ASN A 441 12.21 1.60 -35.59
C ASN A 441 11.65 2.99 -35.27
N ALA A 442 10.81 3.57 -36.14
CA ALA A 442 10.16 4.85 -35.90
C ALA A 442 9.19 4.75 -34.70
N MET A 443 8.32 3.74 -34.68
CA MET A 443 7.43 3.43 -33.56
C MET A 443 8.22 3.27 -32.25
N ARG A 444 9.30 2.47 -32.26
CA ARG A 444 10.13 2.26 -31.06
C ARG A 444 10.82 3.55 -30.61
N ALA A 445 11.21 4.43 -31.52
CA ALA A 445 11.80 5.72 -31.16
C ALA A 445 10.76 6.64 -30.48
N ALA A 446 9.53 6.68 -30.98
CA ALA A 446 8.41 7.40 -30.36
C ALA A 446 8.11 6.83 -28.96
N ALA A 447 8.00 5.51 -28.84
CA ALA A 447 7.71 4.84 -27.56
C ALA A 447 8.82 5.04 -26.50
N LEU A 448 10.10 5.10 -26.91
CA LEU A 448 11.21 5.31 -25.97
C LEU A 448 11.38 6.78 -25.55
N SER A 449 10.95 7.72 -26.40
CA SER A 449 10.96 9.16 -26.08
C SER A 449 9.69 9.62 -25.37
N CYS A 450 8.61 8.83 -25.46
CA CYS A 450 7.26 9.24 -25.08
C CYS A 450 6.79 10.51 -25.80
N GLU A 451 7.21 10.65 -27.06
CA GLU A 451 6.81 11.72 -27.97
C GLU A 451 5.98 11.13 -29.12
N GLY A 452 4.71 11.54 -29.21
CA GLY A 452 3.75 11.03 -30.19
C GLY A 452 3.13 9.67 -29.81
N ASP A 453 2.12 9.25 -30.57
CA ASP A 453 1.50 7.92 -30.41
C ASP A 453 2.29 6.88 -31.23
N PRO A 454 2.90 5.87 -30.57
CA PRO A 454 3.64 4.82 -31.27
C PRO A 454 2.79 4.07 -32.31
N PHE A 455 1.49 3.89 -32.05
CA PHE A 455 0.59 3.18 -32.94
C PHE A 455 0.27 3.97 -34.21
N GLU A 456 0.05 5.28 -34.09
CA GLU A 456 -0.14 6.16 -35.25
C GLU A 456 1.09 6.13 -36.16
N VAL A 457 2.30 6.24 -35.58
CA VAL A 457 3.57 6.15 -36.30
C VAL A 457 3.70 4.81 -37.02
N LEU A 458 3.32 3.71 -36.37
CA LEU A 458 3.39 2.37 -36.94
C LEU A 458 2.41 2.17 -38.10
N SER A 459 1.20 2.73 -38.00
CA SER A 459 0.15 2.64 -39.02
C SER A 459 0.50 3.37 -40.33
N GLY A 460 1.49 4.27 -40.26
CA GLY A 460 1.88 5.17 -41.35
C GLY A 460 1.08 6.46 -41.37
N GLY A 461 0.47 6.85 -40.24
CA GLY A 461 -0.10 8.19 -40.05
C GLY A 461 1.01 9.23 -40.13
N ALA A 462 0.82 10.24 -40.98
CA ALA A 462 1.80 11.30 -41.16
C ALA A 462 1.97 12.07 -39.84
N SER A 463 3.21 12.16 -39.36
CA SER A 463 3.65 13.28 -38.55
C SER A 463 3.25 14.58 -39.27
N ARG A 464 2.21 15.24 -38.80
CA ARG A 464 1.85 16.60 -39.21
C ARG A 464 2.26 17.58 -38.15
#